data_AF-A0A820Q7X8-F1
#
_entry.id   AF-A0A820Q7X8-F1
#
_cell.length_a   1.000
_cell.length_b   1.000
_cell.length_c   1.000
_cell.angle_alpha   90.00
_cell.angle_beta   90.00
_cell.angle_gamma   90.00
#
_symmetry.space_group_name_H-M   'P 1'
#
loop_
_entity.id
_entity.type
_entity.pdbx_description
1 polymer ?
#
loop_
_entity_poly.entity_id
_entity_poly.type
_entity_poly.pdbx_seq_one_letter_code
_entity_poly.pdbx_strand_id
1 'polypeptide(L)'
;SLTNWTDRQNVAKFLKMYEWDLKVLIYADYTASGRGLTFVEHYMLNHVLPYYANTHSDNNACGIQTTKFREGARALIKRYVNAIDDDAVIFTGSGSTAAINKLVDVLQLKNEEVRSKTVVFISTFEHHSNILPWVETGVEVIRIPNNKQGLIDEVFLKKELKYYHNGVKKHIICTFNAASNVTGIRTDVDPVSKLVHRYEGWIFWDYAAAAPYVKIDMNPSKFAYKDAVFISTHKFVGGPSTPGILIAKKKLFTNPVPSDVGGGTVNFVTRTHIEYVKDIEAREEGGTPNILGAIRAGLVFHLKESVGCHTIRAREDALVAKFFARFRNHPKLLVLGSSTVPRLAIFSFRIYVPLFEKYLHHNFICVLLNDLFGIQVRSGCSCAAPYVLDLLNIDDQTADIYTKFITEDEKNRSDGIPKIELMKFGFTRFNLAYFVTDQEADYILNAVEFIANDGWKFLSLYTYDAKTAVWRPRTIPSGKHFYQYHSLQRITYENNTKEVKFRQQQTELSNSNAAHLFTNSSSSDDDPIEEAKSMANNIPKYVHENVDFRTDPPLNVPDEYKDFIWFVTPKEIIQKIIIDYEQNQKYYFKSVPFRSKMYYL
;
A
#
# COMPACT_ATOMS: atom_id res chain seq x y z
N SER A 1 -10.33 23.54 9.05
CA SER A 1 -10.64 22.74 7.84
C SER A 1 -9.57 21.68 7.65
N LEU A 2 -9.96 20.42 7.36
CA LEU A 2 -9.04 19.29 7.12
C LEU A 2 -8.23 19.42 5.82
N THR A 3 -8.56 20.42 4.98
CA THR A 3 -8.05 20.64 3.62
C THR A 3 -6.64 21.23 3.54
N ASN A 4 -6.07 21.68 4.66
CA ASN A 4 -4.75 22.34 4.71
C ASN A 4 -3.64 21.45 5.31
N TRP A 5 -3.90 20.15 5.46
CA TRP A 5 -3.04 19.29 6.28
C TRP A 5 -1.83 18.79 5.50
N THR A 6 -2.03 18.39 4.24
CA THR A 6 -0.90 18.19 3.34
C THR A 6 -0.36 19.56 2.97
N ASP A 7 0.95 19.74 3.06
CA ASP A 7 1.63 20.96 2.66
C ASP A 7 1.56 21.06 1.12
N ARG A 8 0.37 21.45 0.63
CA ARG A 8 0.03 21.61 -0.78
C ARG A 8 0.94 22.63 -1.46
N GLN A 9 1.59 23.49 -0.67
CA GLN A 9 2.50 24.54 -1.14
C GLN A 9 3.95 24.06 -1.33
N ASN A 10 4.39 22.96 -0.71
CA ASN A 10 5.79 22.49 -0.77
C ASN A 10 6.03 21.23 -1.59
N VAL A 11 5.09 20.81 -2.45
CA VAL A 11 5.28 19.66 -3.33
C VAL A 11 4.87 20.01 -4.76
N ALA A 12 5.56 20.99 -5.33
CA ALA A 12 5.49 21.28 -6.75
C ALA A 12 6.92 21.39 -7.28
N LYS A 13 7.53 20.25 -7.62
CA LYS A 13 8.67 20.11 -8.56
C LYS A 13 9.14 18.65 -8.63
N PHE A 14 8.27 17.79 -9.16
CA PHE A 14 8.74 16.53 -9.72
C PHE A 14 7.80 16.11 -10.85
N LEU A 15 8.38 15.56 -11.92
CA LEU A 15 7.75 15.03 -13.14
C LEU A 15 7.59 16.02 -14.30
N LYS A 16 8.72 16.33 -14.97
CA LYS A 16 8.67 16.59 -16.42
C LYS A 16 8.87 15.24 -17.11
N MET A 17 7.77 14.55 -17.42
CA MET A 17 7.84 13.26 -18.09
C MET A 17 7.57 13.45 -19.57
N TYR A 18 8.60 13.33 -20.42
CA TYR A 18 8.49 13.50 -21.88
C TYR A 18 7.88 14.87 -22.24
N GLU A 19 7.40 15.12 -23.46
CA GLU A 19 6.78 16.40 -23.85
C GLU A 19 5.48 16.74 -23.08
N TRP A 20 5.21 16.06 -21.96
CA TRP A 20 4.06 16.30 -21.09
C TRP A 20 4.40 17.38 -20.09
N ASP A 21 3.47 18.32 -19.92
CA ASP A 21 3.62 19.42 -18.98
C ASP A 21 3.73 18.93 -17.53
N LEU A 22 4.35 19.75 -16.68
CA LEU A 22 4.41 19.51 -15.24
C LEU A 22 2.99 19.31 -14.70
N LYS A 23 2.69 18.12 -14.17
CA LYS A 23 1.40 17.82 -13.54
C LYS A 23 1.47 18.06 -12.03
N VAL A 24 0.34 18.43 -11.42
CA VAL A 24 0.22 18.53 -9.96
C VAL A 24 0.25 17.13 -9.34
N LEU A 25 1.05 16.95 -8.31
CA LEU A 25 1.19 15.68 -7.61
C LEU A 25 -0.05 15.39 -6.76
N ILE A 26 -0.80 14.35 -7.12
CA ILE A 26 -1.90 13.83 -6.32
C ILE A 26 -1.51 12.47 -5.77
N TYR A 27 -1.31 12.38 -4.45
CA TYR A 27 -0.91 11.12 -3.83
C TYR A 27 -2.13 10.32 -3.38
N ALA A 28 -2.32 9.11 -3.92
CA ALA A 28 -3.45 8.23 -3.63
C ALA A 28 -3.00 6.82 -3.18
N ASP A 29 -1.83 6.72 -2.53
CA ASP A 29 -1.28 5.47 -1.96
C ASP A 29 -0.98 5.57 -0.46
N TYR A 30 -1.80 6.32 0.30
CA TYR A 30 -1.70 6.42 1.76
C TYR A 30 -1.86 5.07 2.47
N THR A 31 -2.47 4.07 1.84
CA THR A 31 -2.51 2.68 2.35
C THR A 31 -1.13 2.05 2.51
N ALA A 32 -0.16 2.43 1.65
CA ALA A 32 1.21 1.97 1.76
C ALA A 32 1.96 2.67 2.88
N SER A 33 1.91 4.01 2.89
CA SER A 33 2.53 4.86 3.91
C SER A 33 1.84 6.22 3.91
N GLY A 34 1.71 6.81 5.10
CA GLY A 34 1.37 8.22 5.23
C GLY A 34 2.46 9.11 4.63
N ARG A 35 2.11 10.38 4.39
CA ARG A 35 3.07 11.44 4.07
C ARG A 35 3.39 12.26 5.31
N GLY A 36 4.55 12.91 5.33
CA GLY A 36 4.90 13.87 6.38
C GLY A 36 3.92 15.04 6.42
N LEU A 37 3.78 15.65 7.60
CA LEU A 37 2.96 16.85 7.81
C LEU A 37 3.88 17.96 8.31
N THR A 38 3.89 19.10 7.62
CA THR A 38 4.84 20.17 7.91
C THR A 38 4.73 20.70 9.33
N PHE A 39 3.52 20.79 9.89
CA PHE A 39 3.37 21.21 11.28
C PHE A 39 3.89 20.17 12.29
N VAL A 40 3.83 18.87 11.96
CA VAL A 40 4.45 17.81 12.77
C VAL A 40 5.97 17.92 12.68
N GLU A 41 6.51 18.08 11.48
CA GLU A 41 7.96 18.21 11.29
C GLU A 41 8.52 19.49 11.91
N HIS A 42 7.80 20.61 11.84
CA HIS A 42 8.15 21.85 12.55
C HIS A 42 8.13 21.66 14.06
N TYR A 43 7.17 20.91 14.61
CA TYR A 43 7.15 20.62 16.04
C TYR A 43 8.35 19.75 16.45
N MET A 44 8.66 18.71 15.67
CA MET A 44 9.84 17.88 15.89
C MET A 44 11.13 18.72 15.83
N LEU A 45 11.26 19.59 14.83
CA LEU A 45 12.41 20.45 14.63
C LEU A 45 12.59 21.49 15.74
N ASN A 46 11.53 22.17 16.14
CA ASN A 46 11.61 23.35 17.02
C ASN A 46 11.41 23.03 18.50
N HIS A 47 10.78 21.90 18.85
CA HIS A 47 10.41 21.58 20.23
C HIS A 47 10.90 20.22 20.73
N VAL A 48 11.31 19.30 19.85
CA VAL A 48 11.81 17.98 20.26
C VAL A 48 13.33 17.91 20.11
N LEU A 49 13.84 18.13 18.89
CA LEU A 49 15.27 18.01 18.59
C LEU A 49 16.18 18.90 19.44
N PRO A 50 15.83 20.16 19.80
CA PRO A 50 16.70 21.01 20.61
C PRO A 50 16.95 20.47 22.03
N TYR A 51 16.06 19.61 22.54
CA TYR A 51 16.16 19.01 23.88
C TYR A 51 16.52 17.52 23.84
N TYR A 52 16.84 16.98 22.67
CA TYR A 52 17.10 15.57 22.50
C TYR A 52 18.35 15.11 23.26
N ALA A 53 18.20 14.05 24.03
CA ALA A 53 19.29 13.25 24.57
C ALA A 53 18.87 11.77 24.61
N ASN A 54 19.84 10.87 24.76
CA ASN A 54 19.50 9.47 24.95
C ASN A 54 18.68 9.27 26.24
N THR A 55 17.75 8.32 26.23
CA THR A 55 17.01 7.91 27.43
C THR A 55 17.97 7.21 28.40
N HIS A 56 17.55 6.95 29.64
CA HIS A 56 18.36 6.34 30.73
C HIS A 56 19.38 7.27 31.44
N SER A 57 19.28 8.58 31.24
CA SER A 57 20.03 9.57 32.02
C SER A 57 19.09 10.51 32.76
N ASP A 58 18.73 10.16 33.99
CA ASP A 58 17.78 10.92 34.81
C ASP A 58 18.40 12.12 35.53
N ASN A 59 19.71 12.33 35.37
CA ASN A 59 20.48 13.36 36.06
C ASN A 59 20.77 14.61 35.19
N ASN A 60 20.18 14.73 34.00
CA ASN A 60 20.31 15.92 33.16
C ASN A 60 18.98 16.32 32.50
N ALA A 61 18.82 17.62 32.24
CA ALA A 61 17.55 18.19 31.77
C ALA A 61 17.08 17.61 30.42
N CYS A 62 18.00 17.41 29.47
CA CYS A 62 17.66 16.87 28.14
C CYS A 62 17.22 15.40 28.20
N GLY A 63 17.89 14.59 29.01
CA GLY A 63 17.56 13.19 29.26
C GLY A 63 16.18 13.07 29.89
N ILE A 64 15.92 13.82 30.96
CA ILE A 64 14.60 13.88 31.61
C ILE A 64 13.52 14.31 30.61
N GLN A 65 13.76 15.39 29.85
CA GLN A 65 12.78 15.92 28.90
C GLN A 65 12.47 14.91 27.79
N THR A 66 13.48 14.24 27.25
CA THR A 66 13.32 13.24 26.20
C THR A 66 12.56 12.02 26.70
N THR A 67 12.88 11.53 27.90
CA THR A 67 12.13 10.46 28.56
C THR A 67 10.65 10.84 28.75
N LYS A 68 10.38 12.08 29.23
CA LYS A 68 8.99 12.58 29.39
C LYS A 68 8.22 12.63 28.08
N PHE A 69 8.85 13.07 26.98
CA PHE A 69 8.17 13.07 25.67
C PHE A 69 7.83 11.66 25.21
N ARG A 70 8.76 10.72 25.38
CA ARG A 70 8.56 9.33 24.97
C ARG A 70 7.48 8.62 25.79
N GLU A 71 7.54 8.72 27.12
CA GLU A 71 6.52 8.11 27.97
C GLU A 71 5.18 8.83 27.88
N GLY A 72 5.18 10.14 27.62
CA GLY A 72 3.98 10.89 27.24
C GLY A 72 3.34 10.34 25.96
N ALA A 73 4.14 10.03 24.93
CA ALA A 73 3.65 9.40 23.71
C ALA A 73 3.05 8.01 23.98
N ARG A 74 3.71 7.18 24.81
CA ARG A 74 3.17 5.89 25.22
C ARG A 74 1.85 6.03 25.97
N ALA A 75 1.76 6.96 26.92
CA ALA A 75 0.55 7.22 27.69
C ALA A 75 -0.62 7.69 26.80
N LEU A 76 -0.34 8.54 25.80
CA LEU A 76 -1.32 8.95 24.80
C LEU A 76 -1.85 7.73 24.02
N ILE A 77 -0.95 6.88 23.53
CA ILE A 77 -1.32 5.67 22.80
C ILE A 77 -2.18 4.76 23.69
N LYS A 78 -1.76 4.49 24.93
CA LYS A 78 -2.54 3.69 25.91
C LYS A 78 -3.96 4.22 26.07
N ARG A 79 -4.10 5.53 26.26
CA ARG A 79 -5.40 6.19 26.39
C ARG A 79 -6.27 5.99 25.15
N TYR A 80 -5.74 6.24 23.95
CA TYR A 80 -6.53 6.22 22.72
C TYR A 80 -6.90 4.82 22.24
N VAL A 81 -6.16 3.80 22.67
CA VAL A 81 -6.46 2.40 22.35
C VAL A 81 -7.22 1.69 23.46
N ASN A 82 -7.65 2.41 24.51
CA ASN A 82 -8.31 1.84 25.69
C ASN A 82 -7.49 0.69 26.32
N ALA A 83 -6.17 0.87 26.41
CA ALA A 83 -5.28 -0.05 27.11
C ALA A 83 -5.44 0.15 28.63
N ILE A 84 -5.49 -0.96 29.37
CA ILE A 84 -5.54 -0.98 30.83
C ILE A 84 -4.18 -1.40 31.41
N ASP A 85 -4.04 -1.46 32.73
CA ASP A 85 -2.77 -1.81 33.37
C ASP A 85 -2.23 -3.19 33.01
N ASP A 86 -3.13 -4.11 32.60
CA ASP A 86 -2.78 -5.45 32.09
C ASP A 86 -2.28 -5.44 30.64
N ASP A 87 -2.24 -4.29 29.97
CA ASP A 87 -1.73 -4.13 28.62
C ASP A 87 -0.35 -3.46 28.62
N ALA A 88 0.58 -4.06 27.90
CA ALA A 88 1.86 -3.46 27.55
C ALA A 88 1.76 -2.84 26.15
N VAL A 89 2.19 -1.59 26.01
CA VAL A 89 2.44 -0.92 24.74
C VAL A 89 3.93 -0.94 24.53
N ILE A 90 4.40 -1.56 23.44
CA ILE A 90 5.82 -1.74 23.12
C ILE A 90 6.08 -1.11 21.75
N PHE A 91 7.03 -0.18 21.70
CA PHE A 91 7.57 0.35 20.46
C PHE A 91 8.54 -0.68 19.87
N THR A 92 8.29 -1.08 18.63
CA THR A 92 9.08 -2.09 17.93
C THR A 92 9.84 -1.47 16.76
N GLY A 93 10.49 -2.31 15.94
CA GLY A 93 11.18 -1.87 14.74
C GLY A 93 10.23 -1.47 13.60
N SER A 94 10.46 -2.01 12.42
CA SER A 94 9.75 -1.64 11.20
C SER A 94 8.29 -2.14 11.15
N GLY A 95 7.35 -1.30 11.56
CA GLY A 95 5.90 -1.50 11.40
C GLY A 95 5.34 -2.73 12.11
N SER A 96 4.16 -3.18 11.69
CA SER A 96 3.50 -4.37 12.24
C SER A 96 4.37 -5.62 12.10
N THR A 97 5.22 -5.71 11.06
CA THR A 97 6.14 -6.83 10.87
C THR A 97 7.05 -7.04 12.08
N ALA A 98 7.68 -5.98 12.60
CA ALA A 98 8.52 -6.09 13.78
C ALA A 98 7.72 -6.41 15.05
N ALA A 99 6.49 -5.90 15.16
CA ALA A 99 5.58 -6.23 16.26
C ALA A 99 5.17 -7.71 16.27
N ILE A 100 4.88 -8.28 15.09
CA ILE A 100 4.49 -9.68 14.93
C ILE A 100 5.68 -10.60 15.24
N ASN A 101 6.86 -10.34 14.67
CA ASN A 101 8.06 -11.13 14.95
C ASN A 101 8.42 -11.13 16.45
N LYS A 102 8.37 -9.96 17.09
CA LYS A 102 8.55 -9.83 18.54
C LYS A 102 7.56 -10.72 19.30
N LEU A 103 6.28 -10.68 18.95
CA LEU A 103 5.28 -11.51 19.63
C LEU A 103 5.54 -13.01 19.39
N VAL A 104 5.87 -13.42 18.17
CA VAL A 104 6.25 -14.81 17.85
C VAL A 104 7.41 -15.30 18.72
N ASP A 105 8.44 -14.47 18.91
CA ASP A 105 9.58 -14.78 19.78
C ASP A 105 9.18 -14.83 21.27
N VAL A 106 8.36 -13.89 21.74
CA VAL A 106 7.81 -13.87 23.11
C VAL A 106 7.01 -15.14 23.41
N LEU A 107 6.24 -15.63 22.43
CA LEU A 107 5.47 -16.87 22.54
C LEU A 107 6.33 -18.14 22.49
N GLN A 108 7.63 -18.01 22.23
CA GLN A 108 8.59 -19.12 22.20
C GLN A 108 8.20 -20.25 21.23
N LEU A 109 7.56 -19.92 20.10
CA LEU A 109 7.09 -20.90 19.11
C LEU A 109 8.21 -21.68 18.40
N LYS A 110 9.47 -21.27 18.57
CA LYS A 110 10.65 -22.05 18.13
C LYS A 110 10.94 -23.24 19.05
N ASN A 111 10.40 -23.27 20.26
CA ASN A 111 10.48 -24.40 21.17
C ASN A 111 9.49 -25.49 20.72
N GLU A 112 9.99 -26.69 20.43
CA GLU A 112 9.18 -27.81 19.94
C GLU A 112 8.04 -28.20 20.87
N GLU A 113 8.24 -28.10 22.18
CA GLU A 113 7.20 -28.44 23.15
C GLU A 113 6.01 -27.48 23.05
N VAL A 114 6.28 -26.18 22.84
CA VAL A 114 5.25 -25.16 22.67
C VAL A 114 4.60 -25.30 21.29
N ARG A 115 5.43 -25.45 20.25
CA ARG A 115 5.01 -25.56 18.85
C ARG A 115 4.06 -26.73 18.61
N SER A 116 4.45 -27.93 19.04
CA SER A 116 3.65 -29.16 18.83
C SER A 116 2.27 -29.10 19.48
N LYS A 117 2.13 -28.32 20.56
CA LYS A 117 0.88 -28.11 21.31
C LYS A 117 0.07 -26.91 20.80
N THR A 118 0.54 -26.18 19.78
CA THR A 118 -0.09 -24.94 19.30
C THR A 118 -0.66 -25.11 17.89
N VAL A 119 -1.76 -24.41 17.62
CA VAL A 119 -2.31 -24.22 16.28
C VAL A 119 -2.58 -22.74 16.04
N VAL A 120 -2.22 -22.24 14.87
CA VAL A 120 -2.40 -20.84 14.47
C VAL A 120 -3.42 -20.75 13.35
N PHE A 121 -4.44 -19.93 13.53
CA PHE A 121 -5.42 -19.59 12.49
C PHE A 121 -5.08 -18.23 11.89
N ILE A 122 -5.05 -18.17 10.56
CA ILE A 122 -4.94 -16.93 9.79
C ILE A 122 -6.20 -16.72 8.95
N SER A 123 -6.58 -15.46 8.72
CA SER A 123 -7.72 -15.16 7.85
C SER A 123 -7.35 -15.22 6.36
N THR A 124 -8.33 -15.03 5.49
CA THR A 124 -8.11 -15.15 4.04
C THR A 124 -7.29 -13.99 3.47
N PHE A 125 -7.43 -12.78 4.01
CA PHE A 125 -6.82 -11.56 3.45
C PHE A 125 -5.63 -11.05 4.27
N GLU A 126 -4.86 -11.96 4.87
CA GLU A 126 -3.65 -11.61 5.61
C GLU A 126 -2.57 -11.00 4.71
N HIS A 127 -1.87 -10.02 5.27
CA HIS A 127 -0.65 -9.49 4.69
C HIS A 127 0.50 -10.46 4.98
N HIS A 128 1.53 -10.51 4.12
CA HIS A 128 2.68 -11.42 4.29
C HIS A 128 3.35 -11.30 5.67
N SER A 129 3.36 -10.09 6.26
CA SER A 129 3.86 -9.88 7.63
C SER A 129 3.09 -10.63 8.70
N ASN A 130 1.84 -11.00 8.46
CA ASN A 130 0.99 -11.79 9.36
C ASN A 130 0.74 -13.22 8.84
N ILE A 131 1.58 -13.69 7.92
CA ILE A 131 1.59 -15.08 7.44
C ILE A 131 2.97 -15.69 7.71
N LEU A 132 4.01 -15.09 7.12
CA LEU A 132 5.34 -15.69 7.08
C LEU A 132 5.94 -15.91 8.47
N PRO A 133 5.89 -14.96 9.44
CA PRO A 133 6.48 -15.19 10.75
C PRO A 133 5.88 -16.40 11.48
N TRP A 134 4.62 -16.74 11.23
CA TRP A 134 3.97 -17.91 11.82
C TRP A 134 4.39 -19.18 11.11
N VAL A 135 4.34 -19.19 9.77
CA VAL A 135 4.73 -20.35 8.95
C VAL A 135 6.19 -20.76 9.20
N GLU A 136 7.11 -19.79 9.28
CA GLU A 136 8.54 -20.04 9.48
C GLU A 136 8.88 -20.64 10.87
N THR A 137 7.95 -20.60 11.83
CA THR A 137 8.12 -21.34 13.10
C THR A 137 7.95 -22.85 12.92
N GLY A 138 7.29 -23.30 11.84
CA GLY A 138 6.85 -24.67 11.64
C GLY A 138 5.62 -25.07 12.45
N VAL A 139 4.94 -24.14 13.11
CA VAL A 139 3.65 -24.40 13.77
C VAL A 139 2.60 -24.76 12.74
N GLU A 140 1.60 -25.55 13.14
CA GLU A 140 0.45 -25.83 12.28
C GLU A 140 -0.33 -24.52 12.04
N VAL A 141 -0.41 -24.09 10.77
CA VAL A 141 -1.13 -22.89 10.35
C VAL A 141 -2.34 -23.28 9.51
N ILE A 142 -3.52 -22.82 9.93
CA ILE A 142 -4.80 -23.08 9.26
C ILE A 142 -5.34 -21.77 8.70
N ARG A 143 -5.53 -21.75 7.38
CA ARG A 143 -6.12 -20.61 6.69
C ARG A 143 -7.64 -20.74 6.65
N ILE A 144 -8.34 -19.75 7.18
CA ILE A 144 -9.80 -19.68 7.13
C ILE A 144 -10.21 -19.14 5.75
N PRO A 145 -11.19 -19.77 5.06
CA PRO A 145 -11.70 -19.28 3.79
C PRO A 145 -12.62 -18.06 3.98
N ASN A 146 -12.89 -17.36 2.87
CA ASN A 146 -13.91 -16.33 2.83
C ASN A 146 -15.30 -16.97 2.71
N ASN A 147 -16.30 -16.36 3.34
CA ASN A 147 -17.69 -16.63 3.04
C ASN A 147 -18.12 -15.99 1.70
N LYS A 148 -19.37 -16.20 1.29
CA LYS A 148 -19.92 -15.69 0.03
C LYS A 148 -19.89 -14.16 -0.10
N GLN A 149 -19.78 -13.44 1.01
CA GLN A 149 -19.71 -11.98 1.06
C GLN A 149 -18.27 -11.46 1.04
N GLY A 150 -17.25 -12.34 1.01
CA GLY A 150 -15.84 -11.95 1.04
C GLY A 150 -15.34 -11.57 2.44
N LEU A 151 -16.03 -12.00 3.49
CA LEU A 151 -15.63 -11.85 4.89
C LEU A 151 -15.14 -13.20 5.43
N ILE A 152 -14.55 -13.21 6.63
CA ILE A 152 -14.13 -14.44 7.32
C ILE A 152 -15.33 -15.40 7.46
N ASP A 153 -15.15 -16.67 7.09
CA ASP A 153 -16.16 -17.70 7.33
C ASP A 153 -16.20 -18.09 8.83
N GLU A 154 -17.08 -17.42 9.58
CA GLU A 154 -17.28 -17.69 11.01
C GLU A 154 -17.82 -19.10 11.29
N VAL A 155 -18.52 -19.73 10.34
CA VAL A 155 -19.05 -21.10 10.50
C VAL A 155 -17.89 -22.09 10.44
N PHE A 156 -17.02 -21.92 9.44
CA PHE A 156 -15.79 -22.69 9.34
C PHE A 156 -14.90 -22.48 10.57
N LEU A 157 -14.65 -21.22 10.95
CA LEU A 157 -13.85 -20.87 12.13
C LEU A 157 -14.40 -21.56 13.39
N LYS A 158 -15.71 -21.47 13.66
CA LYS A 158 -16.33 -22.11 14.83
C LYS A 158 -16.16 -23.64 14.83
N LYS A 159 -16.26 -24.28 13.66
CA LYS A 159 -16.06 -25.73 13.52
C LYS A 159 -14.63 -26.11 13.89
N GLU A 160 -13.65 -25.41 13.33
CA GLU A 160 -12.23 -25.69 13.58
C GLU A 160 -11.83 -25.39 15.03
N LEU A 161 -12.27 -24.25 15.59
CA LEU A 161 -12.06 -23.93 17.01
C LEU A 161 -12.59 -25.05 17.92
N LYS A 162 -13.80 -25.56 17.65
CA LYS A 162 -14.37 -26.68 18.40
C LYS A 162 -13.53 -27.96 18.25
N TYR A 163 -13.03 -28.26 17.05
CA TYR A 163 -12.22 -29.43 16.78
C TYR A 163 -10.88 -29.39 17.54
N TYR A 164 -10.15 -28.28 17.49
CA TYR A 164 -8.87 -28.14 18.19
C TYR A 164 -9.02 -27.97 19.71
N HIS A 165 -10.10 -27.36 20.18
CA HIS A 165 -10.35 -27.20 21.62
C HIS A 165 -10.84 -28.49 22.28
N ASN A 166 -11.85 -29.16 21.71
CA ASN A 166 -12.47 -30.34 22.33
C ASN A 166 -11.84 -31.67 21.89
N GLY A 167 -11.33 -31.73 20.66
CA GLY A 167 -10.79 -32.94 20.04
C GLY A 167 -9.29 -33.09 20.27
N VAL A 168 -8.50 -32.40 19.44
CA VAL A 168 -7.02 -32.51 19.46
C VAL A 168 -6.41 -31.93 20.74
N LYS A 169 -7.07 -30.93 21.33
CA LYS A 169 -6.64 -30.18 22.53
C LYS A 169 -5.32 -29.44 22.32
N LYS A 170 -5.30 -28.53 21.33
CA LYS A 170 -4.19 -27.60 21.12
C LYS A 170 -4.48 -26.23 21.71
N HIS A 171 -3.42 -25.50 22.07
CA HIS A 171 -3.50 -24.09 22.34
C HIS A 171 -3.79 -23.32 21.04
N ILE A 172 -4.88 -22.56 21.04
CA ILE A 172 -5.40 -21.89 19.85
C ILE A 172 -4.91 -20.45 19.82
N ILE A 173 -4.29 -20.07 18.71
CA ILE A 173 -3.97 -18.67 18.39
C ILE A 173 -4.71 -18.30 17.10
N CYS A 174 -5.43 -17.20 17.10
CA CYS A 174 -6.00 -16.60 15.90
C CYS A 174 -5.28 -15.27 15.66
N THR A 175 -4.78 -15.03 14.45
CA THR A 175 -4.12 -13.77 14.09
C THR A 175 -4.69 -13.23 12.78
N PHE A 176 -5.50 -12.16 12.88
CA PHE A 176 -6.33 -11.68 11.78
C PHE A 176 -6.13 -10.20 11.46
N ASN A 177 -6.35 -9.82 10.20
CA ASN A 177 -6.40 -8.44 9.77
C ASN A 177 -7.72 -7.75 10.18
N ALA A 178 -7.64 -6.54 10.74
CA ALA A 178 -8.81 -5.70 11.03
C ALA A 178 -9.40 -5.08 9.75
N ALA A 179 -8.58 -4.83 8.73
CA ALA A 179 -9.03 -4.47 7.39
C ALA A 179 -8.02 -4.94 6.32
N SER A 180 -8.51 -5.35 5.16
CA SER A 180 -7.65 -5.73 4.04
C SER A 180 -6.89 -4.53 3.48
N ASN A 181 -5.58 -4.68 3.26
CA ASN A 181 -4.78 -3.68 2.54
C ASN A 181 -4.99 -3.71 1.02
N VAL A 182 -5.69 -4.73 0.50
CA VAL A 182 -6.04 -4.88 -0.91
C VAL A 182 -7.41 -4.29 -1.15
N THR A 183 -8.43 -4.81 -0.48
CA THR A 183 -9.84 -4.46 -0.75
C THR A 183 -10.40 -3.48 0.28
N GLY A 184 -9.68 -3.09 1.32
CA GLY A 184 -10.23 -2.25 2.38
C GLY A 184 -11.35 -2.90 3.19
N ILE A 185 -11.81 -4.11 2.85
CA ILE A 185 -12.88 -4.83 3.56
C ILE A 185 -12.50 -4.93 5.03
N ARG A 186 -13.45 -4.58 5.90
CA ARG A 186 -13.26 -4.54 7.35
C ARG A 186 -13.82 -5.80 7.99
N THR A 187 -13.09 -6.31 8.96
CA THR A 187 -13.57 -7.34 9.87
C THR A 187 -14.29 -6.69 11.04
N ASP A 188 -15.43 -7.25 11.46
CA ASP A 188 -16.00 -6.90 12.76
C ASP A 188 -15.22 -7.66 13.86
N VAL A 189 -14.26 -6.96 14.45
CA VAL A 189 -13.25 -7.56 15.33
C VAL A 189 -13.85 -8.07 16.64
N ASP A 190 -14.94 -7.47 17.13
CA ASP A 190 -15.48 -7.76 18.46
C ASP A 190 -16.25 -9.09 18.51
N PRO A 191 -17.18 -9.38 17.58
CA PRO A 191 -17.81 -10.70 17.48
C PRO A 191 -16.80 -11.83 17.28
N VAL A 192 -15.78 -11.62 16.43
CA VAL A 192 -14.75 -12.62 16.18
C VAL A 192 -13.90 -12.87 17.44
N SER A 193 -13.47 -11.81 18.15
CA SER A 193 -12.79 -11.95 19.44
C SER A 193 -13.62 -12.75 20.45
N LYS A 194 -14.93 -12.46 20.58
CA LYS A 194 -15.84 -13.20 21.47
C LYS A 194 -15.93 -14.68 21.10
N LEU A 195 -15.96 -14.98 19.80
CA LEU A 195 -16.02 -16.36 19.31
C LEU A 195 -14.76 -17.13 19.68
N VAL A 196 -13.58 -16.56 19.45
CA VAL A 196 -12.30 -17.21 19.76
C VAL A 196 -12.14 -17.44 21.26
N HIS A 197 -12.43 -16.44 22.08
CA HIS A 197 -12.34 -16.57 23.54
C HIS A 197 -13.30 -17.60 24.14
N ARG A 198 -14.43 -17.90 23.49
CA ARG A 198 -15.33 -18.97 23.94
C ARG A 198 -14.67 -20.36 23.92
N TYR A 199 -13.64 -20.53 23.08
CA TYR A 199 -12.85 -21.74 22.96
C TYR A 199 -11.45 -21.57 23.58
N GLU A 200 -11.32 -20.61 24.52
CA GLU A 200 -10.09 -20.34 25.28
C GLU A 200 -8.86 -20.01 24.42
N GLY A 201 -9.06 -19.63 23.16
CA GLY A 201 -7.99 -19.21 22.25
C GLY A 201 -7.57 -17.76 22.48
N TRP A 202 -6.37 -17.42 22.01
CA TRP A 202 -5.90 -16.03 21.94
C TRP A 202 -6.23 -15.41 20.58
N ILE A 203 -6.56 -14.12 20.57
CA ILE A 203 -6.86 -13.37 19.35
C ILE A 203 -5.94 -12.15 19.20
N PHE A 204 -5.19 -12.15 18.11
CA PHE A 204 -4.28 -11.08 17.71
C PHE A 204 -4.82 -10.37 16.47
N TRP A 205 -4.74 -9.04 16.44
CA TRP A 205 -5.26 -8.25 15.34
C TRP A 205 -4.18 -7.38 14.70
N ASP A 206 -3.95 -7.55 13.40
CA ASP A 206 -3.15 -6.61 12.62
C ASP A 206 -4.02 -5.44 12.15
N TYR A 207 -3.70 -4.26 12.67
CA TYR A 207 -4.33 -3.00 12.34
C TYR A 207 -3.47 -2.17 11.36
N ALA A 208 -2.44 -2.72 10.71
CA ALA A 208 -1.56 -1.99 9.81
C ALA A 208 -2.32 -1.06 8.84
N ALA A 209 -3.29 -1.61 8.10
CA ALA A 209 -4.10 -0.83 7.15
C ALA A 209 -5.25 -0.04 7.82
N ALA A 210 -5.74 -0.51 8.97
CA ALA A 210 -6.95 0.01 9.59
C ALA A 210 -6.71 1.15 10.59
N ALA A 211 -5.60 1.10 11.33
CA ALA A 211 -5.27 1.99 12.44
C ALA A 211 -5.41 3.50 12.13
N PRO A 212 -5.04 4.00 10.93
CA PRO A 212 -5.22 5.41 10.61
C PRO A 212 -6.69 5.86 10.54
N TYR A 213 -7.62 4.92 10.36
CA TYR A 213 -9.00 5.20 9.98
C TYR A 213 -10.03 4.76 11.03
N VAL A 214 -9.77 3.66 11.75
CA VAL A 214 -10.76 3.06 12.66
C VAL A 214 -10.37 3.24 14.13
N LYS A 215 -11.36 3.21 15.03
CA LYS A 215 -11.09 3.12 16.47
C LYS A 215 -10.40 1.78 16.76
N ILE A 216 -9.31 1.84 17.52
CA ILE A 216 -8.65 0.66 18.09
C ILE A 216 -9.10 0.64 19.54
N ASP A 217 -9.68 -0.47 19.98
CA ASP A 217 -10.15 -0.63 21.35
C ASP A 217 -9.65 -1.97 21.88
N MET A 218 -8.66 -1.95 22.76
CA MET A 218 -8.06 -3.15 23.34
C MET A 218 -9.03 -3.89 24.26
N ASN A 219 -9.95 -3.15 24.91
CA ASN A 219 -10.81 -3.64 25.98
C ASN A 219 -12.27 -3.18 25.84
N PRO A 220 -12.96 -3.45 24.72
CA PRO A 220 -14.34 -3.00 24.52
C PRO A 220 -15.33 -3.72 25.46
N SER A 221 -15.01 -4.94 25.88
CA SER A 221 -15.74 -5.68 26.92
C SER A 221 -14.91 -6.86 27.46
N LYS A 222 -15.39 -7.47 28.56
CA LYS A 222 -14.78 -8.66 29.18
C LYS A 222 -14.54 -9.84 28.22
N PHE A 223 -15.31 -9.96 27.14
CA PHE A 223 -15.20 -11.08 26.20
C PHE A 223 -14.73 -10.68 24.80
N ALA A 224 -14.63 -9.38 24.52
CA ALA A 224 -14.23 -8.87 23.20
C ALA A 224 -12.89 -8.14 23.24
N TYR A 225 -12.13 -8.28 24.34
CA TYR A 225 -10.77 -7.75 24.42
C TYR A 225 -9.90 -8.35 23.30
N LYS A 226 -8.75 -7.74 23.06
CA LYS A 226 -7.74 -8.27 22.13
C LYS A 226 -6.55 -8.73 22.96
N ASP A 227 -6.04 -9.92 22.70
CA ASP A 227 -4.84 -10.40 23.40
C ASP A 227 -3.60 -9.67 22.88
N ALA A 228 -3.57 -9.34 21.58
CA ALA A 228 -2.56 -8.46 21.00
C ALA A 228 -3.10 -7.67 19.80
N VAL A 229 -2.49 -6.51 19.55
CA VAL A 229 -2.72 -5.64 18.40
C VAL A 229 -1.37 -5.20 17.81
N PHE A 230 -1.25 -5.30 16.48
CA PHE A 230 -0.09 -4.85 15.72
C PHE A 230 -0.41 -3.58 14.93
N ILE A 231 0.48 -2.59 14.97
CA ILE A 231 0.25 -1.31 14.29
C ILE A 231 1.48 -0.90 13.49
N SER A 232 1.23 -0.43 12.27
CA SER A 232 2.21 0.20 11.39
C SER A 232 2.02 1.71 11.40
N THR A 233 2.67 2.40 12.33
CA THR A 233 2.42 3.84 12.57
C THR A 233 2.82 4.73 11.38
N HIS A 234 3.73 4.28 10.51
CA HIS A 234 4.10 5.00 9.30
C HIS A 234 2.94 5.17 8.30
N LYS A 235 1.85 4.40 8.44
CA LYS A 235 0.64 4.53 7.62
C LYS A 235 -0.30 5.64 8.09
N PHE A 236 -0.06 6.23 9.26
CA PHE A 236 -0.75 7.43 9.68
C PHE A 236 -0.24 8.62 8.88
N VAL A 237 -1.12 9.56 8.54
CA VAL A 237 -0.68 10.86 8.01
C VAL A 237 0.18 11.58 9.07
N GLY A 238 1.34 12.09 8.67
CA GLY A 238 2.40 12.57 9.57
C GLY A 238 3.28 11.47 10.17
N GLY A 239 3.01 10.19 9.85
CA GLY A 239 3.63 9.02 10.46
C GLY A 239 4.98 8.55 9.90
N PRO A 240 5.53 8.99 8.75
CA PRO A 240 6.86 8.52 8.32
C PRO A 240 7.92 8.55 9.43
N SER A 241 8.83 7.57 9.44
CA SER A 241 9.90 7.37 10.45
C SER A 241 9.44 6.94 11.86
N THR A 242 8.15 6.65 12.06
CA THR A 242 7.63 6.08 13.32
C THR A 242 7.89 4.57 13.42
N PRO A 243 7.99 4.04 14.65
CA PRO A 243 8.12 2.60 14.90
C PRO A 243 6.80 1.86 14.66
N GLY A 244 6.91 0.53 14.54
CA GLY A 244 5.80 -0.36 14.82
C GLY A 244 5.38 -0.29 16.28
N ILE A 245 4.14 -0.67 16.57
CA ILE A 245 3.65 -0.78 17.94
C ILE A 245 3.03 -2.16 18.13
N LEU A 246 3.46 -2.85 19.18
CA LEU A 246 2.80 -4.03 19.73
C LEU A 246 2.05 -3.60 20.99
N ILE A 247 0.74 -3.81 21.01
CA ILE A 247 -0.05 -3.66 22.24
C ILE A 247 -0.52 -5.05 22.62
N ALA A 248 -0.13 -5.55 23.79
CA ALA A 248 -0.37 -6.95 24.14
C ALA A 248 -0.65 -7.13 25.63
N LYS A 249 -1.47 -8.13 25.94
CA LYS A 249 -1.75 -8.51 27.33
C LYS A 249 -0.45 -8.98 27.99
N LYS A 250 -0.14 -8.43 29.17
CA LYS A 250 1.04 -8.77 29.96
C LYS A 250 1.17 -10.28 30.24
N LYS A 251 0.04 -10.99 30.33
CA LYS A 251 -0.01 -12.46 30.51
C LYS A 251 0.68 -13.26 29.38
N LEU A 252 0.87 -12.67 28.20
CA LEU A 252 1.55 -13.33 27.07
C LEU A 252 3.07 -13.37 27.25
N PHE A 253 3.64 -12.50 28.11
CA PHE A 253 5.08 -12.32 28.28
C PHE A 253 5.63 -13.26 29.35
N THR A 254 5.57 -14.57 29.08
CA THR A 254 6.11 -15.63 29.96
C THR A 254 7.55 -15.99 29.65
N ASN A 255 8.13 -15.40 28.59
CA ASN A 255 9.52 -15.60 28.20
C ASN A 255 10.48 -15.19 29.32
N PRO A 256 11.47 -16.05 29.65
CA PRO A 256 12.47 -15.75 30.68
C PRO A 256 13.53 -14.75 30.21
N VAL A 257 13.74 -14.66 28.89
CA VAL A 257 14.70 -13.78 28.22
C VAL A 257 13.93 -12.89 27.26
N PRO A 258 14.12 -11.56 27.25
CA PRO A 258 13.45 -10.67 26.32
C PRO A 258 13.77 -11.00 24.87
N SER A 259 12.85 -10.66 23.95
CA SER A 259 13.07 -10.94 22.52
C SER A 259 14.26 -10.15 21.97
N ASP A 260 14.43 -8.91 22.42
CA ASP A 260 15.54 -8.02 22.07
C ASP A 260 16.42 -7.80 23.30
N VAL A 261 17.49 -8.59 23.42
CA VAL A 261 18.48 -8.43 24.50
C VAL A 261 19.39 -7.23 24.22
N GLY A 262 19.61 -6.38 25.22
CA GLY A 262 20.48 -5.21 25.07
C GLY A 262 20.56 -4.37 26.34
N GLY A 263 21.31 -3.26 26.27
CA GLY A 263 21.30 -2.26 27.34
C GLY A 263 19.88 -1.72 27.60
N GLY A 264 19.56 -1.39 28.85
CA GLY A 264 18.24 -0.90 29.24
C GLY A 264 17.20 -1.97 29.59
N THR A 265 17.45 -3.26 29.28
CA THR A 265 16.53 -4.36 29.64
C THR A 265 16.88 -5.08 30.95
N VAL A 266 17.97 -4.67 31.59
CA VAL A 266 18.55 -5.30 32.79
C VAL A 266 18.52 -4.35 33.98
N ASN A 267 18.20 -4.89 35.16
CA ASN A 267 18.45 -4.23 36.44
C ASN A 267 19.95 -4.25 36.76
N PHE A 268 20.57 -5.43 36.58
CA PHE A 268 21.98 -5.63 36.90
C PHE A 268 22.59 -6.79 36.10
N VAL A 269 23.84 -6.64 35.70
CA VAL A 269 24.62 -7.67 35.00
C VAL A 269 25.94 -7.86 35.71
N THR A 270 26.21 -9.08 36.16
CA THR A 270 27.51 -9.48 36.71
C THR A 270 28.28 -10.30 35.69
N ARG A 271 29.49 -10.73 36.05
CA ARG A 271 30.29 -11.64 35.21
C ARG A 271 29.62 -13.00 35.00
N THR A 272 28.66 -13.40 35.83
CA THR A 272 28.06 -14.74 35.83
C THR A 272 26.53 -14.76 35.93
N HIS A 273 25.88 -13.62 36.15
CA HIS A 273 24.44 -13.52 36.38
C HIS A 273 23.84 -12.31 35.67
N ILE A 274 22.61 -12.46 35.17
CA ILE A 274 21.86 -11.42 34.48
C ILE A 274 20.49 -11.32 35.17
N GLU A 275 20.17 -10.13 35.67
CA GLU A 275 18.86 -9.81 36.20
C GLU A 275 18.14 -8.86 35.25
N TYR A 276 17.10 -9.35 34.56
CA TYR A 276 16.27 -8.54 33.68
C TYR A 276 15.25 -7.68 34.46
N VAL A 277 14.91 -6.51 33.93
CA VAL A 277 13.85 -5.65 34.47
C VAL A 277 12.51 -6.40 34.43
N LYS A 278 11.67 -6.21 35.45
CA LYS A 278 10.35 -6.88 35.56
C LYS A 278 9.26 -6.18 34.75
N ASP A 279 9.37 -4.86 34.57
CA ASP A 279 8.45 -4.10 33.73
C ASP A 279 8.57 -4.55 32.26
N ILE A 280 7.48 -5.04 31.69
CA ILE A 280 7.48 -5.66 30.35
C ILE A 280 7.83 -4.63 29.26
N GLU A 281 7.37 -3.39 29.39
CA GLU A 281 7.61 -2.36 28.37
C GLU A 281 9.09 -2.01 28.32
N ALA A 282 9.74 -1.82 29.48
CA ALA A 282 11.18 -1.63 29.57
C ALA A 282 11.97 -2.88 29.16
N ARG A 283 11.52 -4.06 29.58
CA ARG A 283 12.22 -5.34 29.34
C ARG A 283 12.29 -5.71 27.85
N GLU A 284 11.24 -5.41 27.09
CA GLU A 284 11.13 -5.81 25.68
C GLU A 284 11.56 -4.71 24.69
N GLU A 285 12.13 -3.60 25.15
CA GLU A 285 12.61 -2.48 24.32
C GLU A 285 14.12 -2.27 24.46
N GLY A 286 14.90 -3.32 24.17
CA GLY A 286 16.36 -3.30 24.37
C GLY A 286 17.13 -2.38 23.43
N GLY A 287 18.22 -1.81 23.95
CA GLY A 287 19.09 -0.89 23.24
C GLY A 287 18.59 0.56 23.31
N THR A 288 19.17 1.43 22.47
CA THR A 288 18.65 2.80 22.32
C THR A 288 17.39 2.75 21.46
N PRO A 289 16.20 3.10 21.99
CA PRO A 289 14.97 3.00 21.23
C PRO A 289 14.90 4.07 20.13
N ASN A 290 13.99 3.90 19.16
CA ASN A 290 13.63 4.96 18.22
C ASN A 290 12.81 6.06 18.93
N ILE A 291 13.48 6.87 19.76
CA ILE A 291 12.90 7.91 20.61
C ILE A 291 12.09 8.91 19.77
N LEU A 292 12.71 9.49 18.73
CA LEU A 292 12.06 10.50 17.89
C LEU A 292 10.85 9.91 17.15
N GLY A 293 10.96 8.65 16.71
CA GLY A 293 9.85 7.93 16.12
C GLY A 293 8.72 7.67 17.13
N ALA A 294 9.02 7.30 18.37
CA ALA A 294 8.03 7.09 19.43
C ALA A 294 7.27 8.39 19.77
N ILE A 295 7.99 9.51 19.87
CA ILE A 295 7.38 10.84 20.07
C ILE A 295 6.45 11.18 18.91
N ARG A 296 6.92 11.01 17.66
CA ARG A 296 6.10 11.22 16.46
C ARG A 296 4.88 10.29 16.43
N ALA A 297 5.01 9.04 16.90
CA ALA A 297 3.89 8.12 17.02
C ALA A 297 2.79 8.66 17.96
N GLY A 298 3.17 9.18 19.12
CA GLY A 298 2.23 9.86 20.03
C GLY A 298 1.52 11.05 19.39
N LEU A 299 2.25 11.86 18.62
CA LEU A 299 1.69 13.02 17.90
C LEU A 299 0.65 12.61 16.86
N VAL A 300 0.92 11.59 16.03
CA VAL A 300 -0.03 11.18 14.98
C VAL A 300 -1.25 10.43 15.53
N PHE A 301 -1.10 9.72 16.64
CA PHE A 301 -2.24 9.16 17.38
C PHE A 301 -3.12 10.27 17.95
N HIS A 302 -2.50 11.28 18.57
CA HIS A 302 -3.24 12.43 19.07
C HIS A 302 -3.93 13.21 17.95
N LEU A 303 -3.26 13.37 16.80
CA LEU A 303 -3.84 14.01 15.62
C LEU A 303 -5.09 13.27 15.14
N LYS A 304 -5.00 11.94 14.95
CA LYS A 304 -6.15 11.11 14.58
C LYS A 304 -7.30 11.26 15.57
N GLU A 305 -7.00 11.22 16.87
CA GLU A 305 -8.03 11.40 17.90
C GLU A 305 -8.68 12.78 17.83
N SER A 306 -7.91 13.82 17.52
CA SER A 306 -8.40 15.20 17.40
C SER A 306 -9.34 15.39 16.21
N VAL A 307 -9.18 14.62 15.14
CA VAL A 307 -10.16 14.54 14.03
C VAL A 307 -11.40 13.76 14.45
N GLY A 308 -11.22 12.70 15.23
CA GLY A 308 -12.27 11.82 15.72
C GLY A 308 -12.60 10.69 14.73
N CYS A 309 -12.65 9.46 15.23
CA CYS A 309 -12.94 8.29 14.40
C CYS A 309 -14.35 8.30 13.78
N HIS A 310 -15.32 8.99 14.41
CA HIS A 310 -16.66 9.15 13.83
C HIS A 310 -16.64 10.03 12.58
N THR A 311 -15.94 11.17 12.64
CA THR A 311 -15.73 12.07 11.50
C THR A 311 -15.03 11.35 10.36
N ILE A 312 -13.94 10.62 10.66
CA ILE A 312 -13.21 9.84 9.66
C ILE A 312 -14.13 8.79 9.04
N ARG A 313 -14.89 8.05 9.86
CA ARG A 313 -15.80 7.00 9.37
C ARG A 313 -16.87 7.55 8.44
N ALA A 314 -17.54 8.64 8.81
CA ALA A 314 -18.58 9.26 7.99
C ALA A 314 -18.03 9.71 6.63
N ARG A 315 -16.80 10.28 6.62
CA ARG A 315 -16.14 10.71 5.40
C ARG A 315 -15.70 9.54 4.52
N GLU A 316 -15.12 8.49 5.09
CA GLU A 316 -14.76 7.26 4.37
C GLU A 316 -16.00 6.61 3.74
N ASP A 317 -17.12 6.53 4.47
CA ASP A 317 -18.37 5.95 3.95
C ASP A 317 -18.93 6.76 2.78
N ALA A 318 -18.87 8.09 2.83
CA ALA A 318 -19.25 8.95 1.72
C ALA A 318 -18.37 8.72 0.46
N LEU A 319 -17.05 8.58 0.65
CA LEU A 319 -16.11 8.31 -0.44
C LEU A 319 -16.31 6.93 -1.05
N VAL A 320 -16.54 5.90 -0.22
CA VAL A 320 -16.88 4.54 -0.69
C VAL A 320 -18.18 4.53 -1.47
N ALA A 321 -19.22 5.22 -0.97
CA ALA A 321 -20.50 5.32 -1.66
C ALA A 321 -20.33 6.01 -3.04
N LYS A 322 -19.58 7.11 -3.10
CA LYS A 322 -19.25 7.82 -4.34
C LYS A 322 -18.54 6.91 -5.34
N PHE A 323 -17.51 6.17 -4.92
CA PHE A 323 -16.78 5.23 -5.78
C PHE A 323 -17.71 4.15 -6.37
N PHE A 324 -18.51 3.49 -5.54
CA PHE A 324 -19.37 2.40 -6.02
C PHE A 324 -20.58 2.86 -6.82
N ALA A 325 -21.12 4.05 -6.55
CA ALA A 325 -22.15 4.64 -7.40
C ALA A 325 -21.66 4.78 -8.85
N ARG A 326 -20.36 5.06 -9.05
CA ARG A 326 -19.75 5.21 -10.37
C ARG A 326 -19.31 3.88 -10.99
N PHE A 327 -18.64 3.03 -10.22
CA PHE A 327 -17.87 1.92 -10.79
C PHE A 327 -18.44 0.53 -10.59
N ARG A 328 -19.46 0.33 -9.75
CA ARG A 328 -19.97 -1.02 -9.43
C ARG A 328 -20.38 -1.82 -10.68
N ASN A 329 -20.96 -1.14 -11.67
CA ASN A 329 -21.47 -1.76 -12.89
C ASN A 329 -20.68 -1.33 -14.15
N HIS A 330 -19.47 -0.80 -13.99
CA HIS A 330 -18.69 -0.32 -15.13
C HIS A 330 -18.18 -1.53 -15.95
N PRO A 331 -18.53 -1.66 -17.24
CA PRO A 331 -18.33 -2.90 -18.01
C PRO A 331 -16.86 -3.26 -18.25
N LYS A 332 -15.95 -2.28 -18.14
CA LYS A 332 -14.50 -2.46 -18.34
C LYS A 332 -13.69 -2.45 -17.05
N LEU A 333 -14.31 -2.19 -15.89
CA LEU A 333 -13.57 -2.03 -14.63
C LEU A 333 -14.01 -3.11 -13.64
N LEU A 334 -13.09 -4.03 -13.37
CA LEU A 334 -13.30 -5.09 -12.39
C LEU A 334 -12.77 -4.62 -11.03
N VAL A 335 -13.67 -4.20 -10.14
CA VAL A 335 -13.32 -3.89 -8.74
C VAL A 335 -13.13 -5.20 -7.97
N LEU A 336 -12.01 -5.33 -7.27
CA LEU A 336 -11.72 -6.51 -6.45
C LEU A 336 -12.38 -6.42 -5.07
N GLY A 337 -12.88 -7.57 -4.61
CA GLY A 337 -13.56 -7.73 -3.33
C GLY A 337 -15.03 -7.31 -3.35
N SER A 338 -15.71 -7.55 -2.24
CA SER A 338 -17.12 -7.23 -2.09
C SER A 338 -17.42 -5.73 -2.14
N SER A 339 -18.55 -5.39 -2.76
CA SER A 339 -19.07 -4.03 -2.91
C SER A 339 -20.23 -3.71 -1.95
N THR A 340 -20.57 -4.65 -1.07
CA THR A 340 -21.74 -4.58 -0.18
C THR A 340 -21.39 -4.63 1.30
N VAL A 341 -20.16 -5.00 1.65
CA VAL A 341 -19.68 -5.08 3.04
C VAL A 341 -18.96 -3.80 3.46
N PRO A 342 -18.92 -3.48 4.77
CA PRO A 342 -18.16 -2.34 5.27
C PRO A 342 -16.69 -2.41 4.86
N ARG A 343 -16.16 -1.31 4.30
CA ARG A 343 -14.76 -1.19 3.92
C ARG A 343 -14.21 0.20 4.24
N LEU A 344 -12.88 0.30 4.18
CA LEU A 344 -12.15 1.55 4.02
C LEU A 344 -12.17 1.97 2.54
N ALA A 345 -11.94 3.26 2.26
CA ALA A 345 -11.87 3.80 0.91
C ALA A 345 -10.56 3.42 0.17
N ILE A 346 -10.26 2.12 0.17
CA ILE A 346 -9.13 1.46 -0.49
C ILE A 346 -9.72 0.61 -1.61
N PHE A 347 -9.31 0.85 -2.84
CA PHE A 347 -9.89 0.22 -4.03
C PHE A 347 -8.79 -0.40 -4.87
N SER A 348 -8.90 -1.71 -5.10
CA SER A 348 -8.10 -2.44 -6.07
C SER A 348 -8.96 -2.80 -7.27
N PHE A 349 -8.41 -2.65 -8.47
CA PHE A 349 -9.15 -2.90 -9.70
C PHE A 349 -8.26 -3.42 -10.83
N ARG A 350 -8.90 -4.01 -11.84
CA ARG A 350 -8.31 -4.35 -13.15
C ARG A 350 -9.15 -3.69 -14.24
N ILE A 351 -8.50 -3.33 -15.35
CA ILE A 351 -9.18 -2.78 -16.53
C ILE A 351 -9.20 -3.85 -17.61
N TYR A 352 -10.41 -4.28 -17.98
CA TYR A 352 -10.66 -5.23 -19.04
C TYR A 352 -10.73 -4.50 -20.39
N VAL A 353 -10.16 -5.10 -21.42
CA VAL A 353 -10.16 -4.61 -22.80
C VAL A 353 -10.94 -5.62 -23.65
N PRO A 354 -12.26 -5.41 -23.84
CA PRO A 354 -13.12 -6.38 -24.53
C PRO A 354 -12.65 -6.78 -25.91
N LEU A 355 -11.99 -5.86 -26.64
CA LEU A 355 -11.47 -6.10 -27.99
C LEU A 355 -10.45 -7.26 -28.08
N PHE A 356 -9.79 -7.58 -26.97
CA PHE A 356 -8.72 -8.60 -26.92
C PHE A 356 -9.00 -9.68 -25.88
N GLU A 357 -10.16 -9.63 -25.21
CA GLU A 357 -10.52 -10.50 -24.08
C GLU A 357 -9.44 -10.59 -22.98
N LYS A 358 -8.67 -9.51 -22.82
CA LYS A 358 -7.52 -9.41 -21.90
C LYS A 358 -7.62 -8.15 -21.05
N TYR A 359 -6.69 -7.97 -20.13
CA TYR A 359 -6.64 -6.80 -19.25
C TYR A 359 -5.50 -5.84 -19.64
N LEU A 360 -5.58 -4.59 -19.20
CA LEU A 360 -4.39 -3.73 -19.14
C LEU A 360 -3.48 -4.19 -18.00
N HIS A 361 -2.18 -4.19 -18.26
CA HIS A 361 -1.18 -4.54 -17.26
C HIS A 361 -1.19 -3.51 -16.12
N HIS A 362 -1.18 -3.96 -14.86
CA HIS A 362 -1.35 -3.06 -13.70
C HIS A 362 -0.27 -1.98 -13.59
N ASN A 363 0.98 -2.29 -13.94
CA ASN A 363 2.07 -1.29 -13.96
C ASN A 363 1.82 -0.22 -15.03
N PHE A 364 1.24 -0.59 -16.17
CA PHE A 364 0.91 0.36 -17.22
C PHE A 364 -0.19 1.34 -16.78
N ILE A 365 -1.23 0.84 -16.10
CA ILE A 365 -2.28 1.70 -15.51
C ILE A 365 -1.67 2.71 -14.53
N CYS A 366 -0.73 2.29 -13.67
CA CYS A 366 -0.04 3.20 -12.76
C CYS A 366 0.78 4.27 -13.49
N VAL A 367 1.50 3.87 -14.54
CA VAL A 367 2.25 4.81 -15.38
C VAL A 367 1.31 5.81 -16.04
N LEU A 368 0.18 5.39 -16.62
CA LEU A 368 -0.78 6.33 -17.21
C LEU A 368 -1.38 7.30 -16.17
N LEU A 369 -1.76 6.82 -14.99
CA LEU A 369 -2.25 7.70 -13.92
C LEU A 369 -1.22 8.74 -13.50
N ASN A 370 0.05 8.35 -13.46
CA ASN A 370 1.17 9.25 -13.17
C ASN A 370 1.38 10.27 -14.29
N ASP A 371 1.53 9.80 -15.53
CA ASP A 371 2.00 10.60 -16.67
C ASP A 371 0.94 11.59 -17.14
N LEU A 372 -0.31 11.13 -17.26
CA LEU A 372 -1.42 11.93 -17.77
C LEU A 372 -1.94 12.89 -16.71
N PHE A 373 -1.99 12.42 -15.45
CA PHE A 373 -2.81 13.07 -14.42
C PHE A 373 -2.05 13.44 -13.14
N GLY A 374 -0.78 13.07 -12.99
CA GLY A 374 0.01 13.31 -11.78
C GLY A 374 -0.41 12.45 -10.58
N ILE A 375 -1.29 11.46 -10.78
CA ILE A 375 -1.88 10.65 -9.71
C ILE A 375 -0.96 9.47 -9.38
N GLN A 376 -0.44 9.47 -8.16
CA GLN A 376 0.43 8.43 -7.64
C GLN A 376 -0.40 7.31 -7.00
N VAL A 377 -0.33 6.14 -7.61
CA VAL A 377 -1.02 4.91 -7.18
C VAL A 377 -0.01 3.77 -7.09
N ARG A 378 -0.47 2.59 -6.64
CA ARG A 378 0.38 1.40 -6.53
C ARG A 378 -0.14 0.24 -7.36
N SER A 379 0.77 -0.59 -7.84
CA SER A 379 0.45 -1.82 -8.58
C SER A 379 1.11 -3.07 -7.99
N GLY A 380 0.63 -4.24 -8.42
CA GLY A 380 1.15 -5.57 -8.06
C GLY A 380 0.28 -6.30 -7.04
N CYS A 381 0.84 -7.28 -6.33
CA CYS A 381 0.09 -8.12 -5.37
C CYS A 381 0.00 -7.55 -3.95
N SER A 382 0.51 -6.33 -3.70
CA SER A 382 0.44 -5.62 -2.41
C SER A 382 0.82 -6.47 -1.16
N CYS A 383 1.78 -7.38 -1.29
CA CYS A 383 2.21 -8.28 -0.20
C CYS A 383 1.06 -9.09 0.43
N ALA A 384 0.08 -9.50 -0.37
CA ALA A 384 -1.06 -10.31 0.05
C ALA A 384 -1.38 -11.38 -1.01
N ALA A 385 -0.34 -11.95 -1.65
CA ALA A 385 -0.46 -12.80 -2.84
C ALA A 385 -1.51 -13.93 -2.72
N PRO A 386 -1.62 -14.68 -1.60
CA PRO A 386 -2.66 -15.71 -1.45
C PRO A 386 -4.09 -15.16 -1.59
N TYR A 387 -4.35 -13.97 -1.05
CA TYR A 387 -5.66 -13.33 -1.21
C TYR A 387 -5.90 -12.84 -2.65
N VAL A 388 -4.83 -12.41 -3.33
CA VAL A 388 -4.92 -12.02 -4.74
C VAL A 388 -5.27 -13.22 -5.61
N LEU A 389 -4.71 -14.40 -5.32
CA LEU A 389 -5.07 -15.64 -6.01
C LEU A 389 -6.57 -15.93 -5.89
N ASP A 390 -7.13 -15.86 -4.67
CA ASP A 390 -8.57 -16.03 -4.46
C ASP A 390 -9.40 -14.99 -5.24
N LEU A 391 -9.01 -13.72 -5.17
CA LEU A 391 -9.73 -12.61 -5.83
C LEU A 391 -9.72 -12.72 -7.35
N LEU A 392 -8.68 -13.35 -7.91
CA LEU A 392 -8.52 -13.55 -9.35
C LEU A 392 -8.96 -14.94 -9.81
N ASN A 393 -9.43 -15.80 -8.88
CA ASN A 393 -9.76 -17.20 -9.12
C ASN A 393 -8.61 -17.98 -9.79
N ILE A 394 -7.39 -17.76 -9.30
CA ILE A 394 -6.19 -18.47 -9.76
C ILE A 394 -5.94 -19.63 -8.80
N ASP A 395 -5.96 -20.86 -9.31
CA ASP A 395 -5.64 -22.05 -8.54
C ASP A 395 -4.11 -22.23 -8.34
N ASP A 396 -3.74 -23.14 -7.45
CA ASP A 396 -2.33 -23.37 -7.09
C ASP A 396 -1.49 -23.84 -8.28
N GLN A 397 -2.06 -24.65 -9.19
CA GLN A 397 -1.36 -25.12 -10.38
C GLN A 397 -1.01 -23.96 -11.32
N THR A 398 -1.96 -23.06 -11.53
CA THR A 398 -1.77 -21.84 -12.33
C THR A 398 -0.80 -20.87 -11.64
N ALA A 399 -0.86 -20.75 -10.31
CA ALA A 399 0.07 -19.94 -9.53
C ALA A 399 1.51 -20.47 -9.64
N ASP A 400 1.71 -21.79 -9.62
CA ASP A 400 3.01 -22.42 -9.83
C ASP A 400 3.57 -22.11 -11.23
N ILE A 401 2.72 -22.11 -12.25
CA ILE A 401 3.12 -21.69 -13.61
C ILE A 401 3.60 -20.24 -13.63
N TYR A 402 2.87 -19.29 -13.01
CA TYR A 402 3.34 -17.91 -12.91
C TYR A 402 4.67 -17.78 -12.14
N THR A 403 4.85 -18.58 -11.09
CA THR A 403 6.10 -18.60 -10.32
C THR A 403 7.29 -19.00 -11.17
N LYS A 404 7.09 -19.85 -12.20
CA LYS A 404 8.16 -20.19 -13.15
C LYS A 404 8.73 -18.96 -13.85
N PHE A 405 7.92 -17.96 -14.18
CA PHE A 405 8.37 -16.75 -14.88
C PHE A 405 8.99 -15.69 -13.96
N ILE A 406 8.68 -15.70 -12.66
CA ILE A 406 9.01 -14.58 -11.75
C ILE A 406 10.30 -14.84 -10.96
N THR A 407 10.65 -16.12 -10.75
CA THR A 407 11.83 -16.51 -9.96
C THR A 407 13.15 -16.14 -10.65
N GLU A 408 14.11 -15.63 -9.87
CA GLU A 408 15.35 -15.01 -10.37
C GLU A 408 16.47 -15.99 -10.78
N ASP A 409 16.38 -17.26 -10.37
CA ASP A 409 17.49 -18.20 -10.54
C ASP A 409 17.52 -18.82 -11.94
N GLU A 410 17.74 -18.00 -12.97
CA GLU A 410 17.83 -18.42 -14.38
C GLU A 410 18.97 -19.44 -14.62
N LYS A 411 20.00 -19.49 -13.76
CA LYS A 411 21.22 -20.31 -13.96
C LYS A 411 21.09 -21.76 -13.47
N ASN A 412 20.17 -22.03 -12.54
CA ASN A 412 20.02 -23.36 -11.92
C ASN A 412 18.76 -24.10 -12.39
N ARG A 413 18.04 -23.58 -13.39
CA ARG A 413 16.81 -24.20 -13.89
C ARG A 413 17.09 -25.16 -15.04
N SER A 414 16.54 -26.36 -14.92
CA SER A 414 16.53 -27.38 -15.97
C SER A 414 15.48 -27.13 -17.06
N ASP A 415 14.54 -26.19 -16.86
CA ASP A 415 13.41 -25.95 -17.77
C ASP A 415 13.68 -24.87 -18.84
N GLY A 416 14.76 -24.10 -18.74
CA GLY A 416 15.17 -23.12 -19.74
C GLY A 416 14.25 -21.90 -19.89
N ILE A 417 13.33 -21.65 -18.94
CA ILE A 417 12.37 -20.54 -19.00
C ILE A 417 13.04 -19.24 -18.50
N PRO A 418 13.09 -18.15 -19.30
CA PRO A 418 13.68 -16.89 -18.86
C PRO A 418 12.79 -16.17 -17.83
N LYS A 419 13.39 -15.30 -16.99
CA LYS A 419 12.62 -14.44 -16.09
C LYS A 419 11.83 -13.42 -16.91
N ILE A 420 10.51 -13.40 -16.69
CA ILE A 420 9.56 -12.47 -17.27
C ILE A 420 8.69 -11.90 -16.14
N GLU A 421 9.22 -10.91 -15.41
CA GLU A 421 8.48 -10.22 -14.33
C GLU A 421 7.14 -9.67 -14.83
N LEU A 422 7.02 -9.35 -16.13
CA LEU A 422 5.78 -8.87 -16.76
C LEU A 422 4.63 -9.90 -16.72
N MET A 423 4.93 -11.20 -16.52
CA MET A 423 3.88 -12.23 -16.37
C MET A 423 3.20 -12.17 -15.01
N LYS A 424 3.79 -11.47 -14.03
CA LYS A 424 3.25 -11.37 -12.68
C LYS A 424 1.86 -10.75 -12.69
N PHE A 425 0.89 -11.54 -12.25
CA PHE A 425 -0.48 -11.06 -12.08
C PHE A 425 -0.54 -10.00 -10.97
N GLY A 426 -1.62 -9.21 -10.98
CA GLY A 426 -1.85 -8.21 -9.95
C GLY A 426 -2.98 -7.26 -10.32
N PHE A 427 -3.02 -6.14 -9.62
CA PHE A 427 -4.04 -5.09 -9.77
C PHE A 427 -3.40 -3.72 -9.59
N THR A 428 -4.15 -2.68 -9.94
CA THR A 428 -3.86 -1.31 -9.55
C THR A 428 -4.69 -0.95 -8.32
N ARG A 429 -4.08 -0.30 -7.34
CA ARG A 429 -4.71 0.12 -6.09
C ARG A 429 -4.49 1.59 -5.84
N PHE A 430 -5.55 2.24 -5.39
CA PHE A 430 -5.50 3.57 -4.82
C PHE A 430 -6.38 3.65 -3.57
N ASN A 431 -6.23 4.72 -2.80
CA ASN A 431 -7.15 5.04 -1.73
C ASN A 431 -7.58 6.51 -1.79
N LEU A 432 -8.83 6.77 -1.41
CA LEU A 432 -9.34 8.11 -1.20
C LEU A 432 -9.25 8.41 0.29
N ALA A 433 -8.19 9.08 0.73
CA ALA A 433 -8.02 9.38 2.15
C ALA A 433 -9.13 10.32 2.67
N TYR A 434 -9.57 10.16 3.91
CA TYR A 434 -10.62 11.00 4.51
C TYR A 434 -10.36 12.52 4.45
N PHE A 435 -9.11 12.97 4.32
CA PHE A 435 -8.77 14.39 4.20
C PHE A 435 -8.67 14.90 2.75
N VAL A 436 -8.90 14.03 1.75
CA VAL A 436 -9.04 14.45 0.34
C VAL A 436 -10.36 15.22 0.16
N THR A 437 -10.31 16.30 -0.62
CA THR A 437 -11.47 17.11 -0.98
C THR A 437 -12.37 16.38 -1.98
N ASP A 438 -13.62 16.81 -2.12
CA ASP A 438 -14.52 16.23 -3.12
C ASP A 438 -14.02 16.44 -4.56
N GLN A 439 -13.42 17.59 -4.85
CA GLN A 439 -12.80 17.89 -6.15
C GLN A 439 -11.63 16.96 -6.46
N GLU A 440 -10.71 16.76 -5.51
CA GLU A 440 -9.60 15.80 -5.69
C GLU A 440 -10.13 14.36 -5.87
N ALA A 441 -11.15 13.97 -5.09
CA ALA A 441 -11.78 12.67 -5.25
C ALA A 441 -12.40 12.52 -6.65
N ASP A 442 -13.16 13.50 -7.12
CA ASP A 442 -13.79 13.47 -8.43
C ASP A 442 -12.76 13.45 -9.57
N TYR A 443 -11.67 14.21 -9.44
CA TYR A 443 -10.56 14.17 -10.39
C TYR A 443 -9.90 12.79 -10.48
N ILE A 444 -9.62 12.15 -9.32
CA ILE A 444 -9.07 10.78 -9.29
C ILE A 444 -10.03 9.80 -9.96
N LEU A 445 -11.33 9.88 -9.65
CA LEU A 445 -12.33 8.99 -10.24
C LEU A 445 -12.50 9.24 -11.75
N ASN A 446 -12.49 10.50 -12.21
CA ASN A 446 -12.52 10.85 -13.63
C ASN A 446 -11.32 10.27 -14.38
N ALA A 447 -10.12 10.36 -13.82
CA ALA A 447 -8.90 9.80 -14.40
C ALA A 447 -8.96 8.27 -14.51
N VAL A 448 -9.44 7.59 -13.48
CA VAL A 448 -9.65 6.12 -13.50
C VAL A 448 -10.66 5.72 -14.56
N GLU A 449 -11.78 6.44 -14.68
CA GLU A 449 -12.80 6.18 -15.70
C GLU A 449 -12.28 6.43 -17.12
N PHE A 450 -11.49 7.49 -17.32
CA PHE A 450 -10.83 7.76 -18.59
C PHE A 450 -9.92 6.60 -19.00
N ILE A 451 -9.04 6.13 -18.11
CA ILE A 451 -8.13 5.02 -18.43
C ILE A 451 -8.91 3.72 -18.67
N ALA A 452 -10.00 3.49 -17.93
CA ALA A 452 -10.88 2.35 -18.16
C ALA A 452 -11.50 2.37 -19.57
N ASN A 453 -11.79 3.55 -20.11
CA ASN A 453 -12.44 3.68 -21.41
C ASN A 453 -11.46 3.75 -22.59
N ASP A 454 -10.40 4.53 -22.45
CA ASP A 454 -9.50 4.95 -23.52
C ASP A 454 -8.02 4.65 -23.26
N GLY A 455 -7.66 4.22 -22.05
CA GLY A 455 -6.27 3.95 -21.66
C GLY A 455 -5.56 2.90 -22.53
N TRP A 456 -6.30 1.96 -23.10
CA TRP A 456 -5.75 0.95 -24.02
C TRP A 456 -5.15 1.57 -25.30
N LYS A 457 -5.67 2.72 -25.77
CA LYS A 457 -5.13 3.41 -26.95
C LYS A 457 -3.69 3.88 -26.71
N PHE A 458 -3.43 4.38 -25.50
CA PHE A 458 -2.11 4.88 -25.10
C PHE A 458 -1.06 3.78 -25.05
N LEU A 459 -1.44 2.50 -24.95
CA LEU A 459 -0.47 1.40 -24.94
C LEU A 459 0.47 1.44 -26.15
N SER A 460 -0.03 1.91 -27.29
CA SER A 460 0.73 2.12 -28.54
C SER A 460 1.88 3.15 -28.39
N LEU A 461 1.76 4.09 -27.46
CA LEU A 461 2.77 5.12 -27.19
C LEU A 461 3.83 4.67 -26.17
N TYR A 462 3.70 3.46 -25.62
CA TYR A 462 4.59 2.92 -24.60
C TYR A 462 5.24 1.63 -25.06
N THR A 463 6.38 1.33 -24.43
CA THR A 463 7.07 0.05 -24.49
C THR A 463 7.39 -0.43 -23.08
N TYR A 464 7.89 -1.64 -22.93
CA TYR A 464 8.18 -2.26 -21.63
C TYR A 464 9.51 -2.99 -21.63
N ASP A 465 10.03 -3.25 -20.43
CA ASP A 465 11.07 -4.23 -20.17
C ASP A 465 10.45 -5.47 -19.53
N ALA A 466 10.52 -6.61 -20.22
CA ALA A 466 9.91 -7.87 -19.79
C ALA A 466 10.51 -8.43 -18.49
N LYS A 467 11.80 -8.17 -18.24
CA LYS A 467 12.53 -8.68 -17.06
C LYS A 467 12.25 -7.87 -15.80
N THR A 468 11.95 -6.58 -15.95
CA THR A 468 11.71 -5.66 -14.83
C THR A 468 10.25 -5.22 -14.69
N ALA A 469 9.40 -5.54 -15.68
CA ALA A 469 8.03 -5.08 -15.81
C ALA A 469 7.86 -3.54 -15.78
N VAL A 470 8.93 -2.81 -16.12
CA VAL A 470 8.94 -1.34 -16.18
C VAL A 470 8.40 -0.89 -17.53
N TRP A 471 7.42 0.01 -17.50
CA TRP A 471 6.82 0.63 -18.67
C TRP A 471 7.40 2.02 -18.88
N ARG A 472 7.63 2.40 -20.15
CA ARG A 472 8.20 3.70 -20.53
C ARG A 472 7.55 4.19 -21.82
N PRO A 473 7.31 5.49 -21.98
CA PRO A 473 6.95 6.05 -23.28
C PRO A 473 7.99 5.68 -24.34
N ARG A 474 7.53 5.41 -25.57
CA ARG A 474 8.41 5.32 -26.73
C ARG A 474 9.04 6.69 -26.93
N THR A 475 10.36 6.75 -27.05
CA THR A 475 11.05 8.00 -27.37
C THR A 475 10.50 8.58 -28.67
N ILE A 476 9.89 9.77 -28.59
CA ILE A 476 9.95 10.74 -29.69
C ILE A 476 11.43 11.15 -29.83
N PRO A 477 11.98 11.44 -31.03
CA PRO A 477 13.41 11.66 -31.25
C PRO A 477 13.99 12.96 -30.62
N SER A 478 13.82 13.18 -29.32
CA SER A 478 14.38 14.32 -28.57
C SER A 478 15.11 13.94 -27.28
N GLY A 479 15.40 12.65 -27.07
CA GLY A 479 16.65 12.17 -26.46
C GLY A 479 17.04 12.64 -25.04
N LYS A 480 16.12 13.07 -24.17
CA LYS A 480 16.46 13.40 -22.78
C LYS A 480 15.43 12.89 -21.78
N HIS A 481 15.81 11.89 -20.98
CA HIS A 481 15.06 11.45 -19.81
C HIS A 481 15.32 12.41 -18.64
N PHE A 482 14.28 13.08 -18.12
CA PHE A 482 14.41 14.06 -17.03
C PHE A 482 13.70 13.61 -15.74
N TYR A 483 14.09 12.46 -15.18
CA TYR A 483 13.90 12.28 -13.74
C TYR A 483 15.06 12.94 -13.02
N GLN A 484 14.86 14.15 -12.48
CA GLN A 484 15.90 14.81 -11.70
C GLN A 484 15.88 14.32 -10.25
N TYR A 485 16.35 13.09 -10.01
CA TYR A 485 16.36 12.53 -8.66
C TYR A 485 17.21 13.40 -7.70
N HIS A 486 16.64 13.73 -6.55
CA HIS A 486 17.43 14.18 -5.40
C HIS A 486 18.25 12.98 -4.90
N SER A 487 19.54 13.17 -4.71
CA SER A 487 20.46 12.11 -4.26
C SER A 487 21.26 12.57 -3.06
N LEU A 488 21.40 11.70 -2.06
CA LEU A 488 22.24 11.94 -0.89
C LEU A 488 23.71 12.16 -1.28
N GLN A 489 24.17 11.58 -2.40
CA GLN A 489 25.53 11.79 -2.92
C GLN A 489 25.79 13.22 -3.43
N ARG A 490 24.73 14.03 -3.57
CA ARG A 490 24.81 15.44 -4.01
C ARG A 490 24.75 16.44 -2.86
N ILE A 491 24.67 15.98 -1.61
CA ILE A 491 24.77 16.81 -0.42
C ILE A 491 26.24 17.15 -0.19
N THR A 492 26.57 18.43 -0.15
CA THR A 492 27.90 18.91 0.24
C THR A 492 27.81 19.74 1.52
N TYR A 493 28.81 19.58 2.38
CA TYR A 493 29.01 20.41 3.56
C TYR A 493 30.13 21.41 3.22
N GLU A 494 29.76 22.55 2.62
CA GLU A 494 30.74 23.62 2.38
C GLU A 494 31.06 24.35 3.70
N ASN A 495 32.36 24.60 3.93
CA ASN A 495 32.88 25.13 5.19
C ASN A 495 32.14 26.40 5.63
N ASN A 496 31.63 26.38 6.87
CA ASN A 496 30.96 27.47 7.60
C ASN A 496 29.51 27.84 7.21
N THR A 497 28.84 27.16 6.27
CA THR A 497 27.40 27.38 6.08
C THR A 497 26.58 26.39 6.91
N LYS A 498 25.59 26.88 7.68
CA LYS A 498 24.58 26.06 8.39
C LYS A 498 23.58 25.37 7.45
N GLU A 499 23.86 25.36 6.15
CA GLU A 499 22.93 24.93 5.10
C GLU A 499 23.45 23.68 4.38
N VAL A 500 22.55 22.72 4.20
CA VAL A 500 22.77 21.55 3.35
C VAL A 500 22.55 21.99 1.90
N LYS A 501 23.63 22.13 1.12
CA LYS A 501 23.52 22.46 -0.30
C LYS A 501 23.32 21.20 -1.13
N PHE A 502 22.33 21.23 -2.02
CA PHE A 502 22.21 20.25 -3.10
C PHE A 502 22.94 20.78 -4.32
N ARG A 503 23.86 19.99 -4.88
CA ARG A 503 24.47 20.31 -6.17
C ARG A 503 23.39 20.28 -7.26
N GLN A 504 22.78 21.43 -7.58
CA GLN A 504 21.79 21.56 -8.65
C GLN A 504 22.47 21.56 -10.02
N GLN A 505 21.86 20.87 -10.99
CA GLN A 505 21.95 21.32 -12.39
C GLN A 505 20.95 22.46 -12.54
N GLN A 506 21.43 23.65 -12.91
CA GLN A 506 20.57 24.80 -13.23
C GLN A 506 19.51 24.39 -14.25
N THR A 507 18.26 24.38 -13.82
CA THR A 507 17.10 24.63 -14.67
C THR A 507 16.08 25.33 -13.80
N GLU A 508 16.02 26.66 -13.92
CA GLU A 508 14.95 27.45 -13.31
C GLU A 508 13.63 27.04 -13.96
N LEU A 509 12.83 26.27 -13.23
CA LEU A 509 11.42 26.03 -13.55
C LEU A 509 10.62 27.13 -12.86
N SER A 510 10.00 28.01 -13.66
CA SER A 510 9.12 29.09 -13.24
C SER A 510 7.91 28.56 -12.45
N ASN A 511 7.56 29.27 -11.38
CA ASN A 511 6.60 28.84 -10.35
C ASN A 511 5.12 29.22 -10.66
N SER A 512 4.63 29.17 -11.91
CA SER A 512 3.34 29.83 -12.21
C SER A 512 2.06 28.97 -12.20
N ASN A 513 2.08 27.64 -12.33
CA ASN A 513 0.84 26.94 -12.76
C ASN A 513 0.15 26.00 -11.75
N ALA A 514 0.71 25.77 -10.55
CA ALA A 514 0.15 24.76 -9.62
C ALA A 514 -1.15 25.21 -8.87
N ALA A 515 -1.47 26.51 -8.87
CA ALA A 515 -2.60 27.05 -8.11
C ALA A 515 -3.95 27.03 -8.86
N HIS A 516 -3.96 26.71 -10.15
CA HIS A 516 -5.15 26.89 -11.01
C HIS A 516 -6.05 25.65 -11.13
N LEU A 517 -5.56 24.44 -10.82
CA LEU A 517 -6.35 23.20 -10.96
C LEU A 517 -7.55 23.08 -10.00
N PHE A 518 -7.55 23.85 -8.90
CA PHE A 518 -8.59 23.78 -7.86
C PHE A 518 -9.10 25.15 -7.40
N THR A 519 -8.79 26.22 -8.13
CA THR A 519 -9.40 27.54 -7.94
C THR A 519 -10.49 27.74 -8.99
N ASN A 520 -11.64 28.30 -8.60
CA ASN A 520 -12.86 28.44 -9.42
C ASN A 520 -12.72 29.41 -10.63
N SER A 521 -11.55 29.50 -11.25
CA SER A 521 -11.33 30.24 -12.48
C SER A 521 -10.56 29.35 -13.46
N SER A 522 -11.27 28.54 -14.25
CA SER A 522 -10.70 27.93 -15.44
C SER A 522 -11.52 28.34 -16.66
N SER A 523 -10.84 29.00 -17.60
CA SER A 523 -11.10 28.77 -19.02
C SER A 523 -11.03 27.28 -19.30
N SER A 524 -11.88 26.77 -20.19
CA SER A 524 -12.02 25.35 -20.55
C SER A 524 -10.76 24.67 -21.10
N ASP A 525 -9.69 25.43 -21.36
CA ASP A 525 -8.53 24.98 -22.14
C ASP A 525 -7.43 24.28 -21.32
N ASP A 526 -7.53 24.24 -19.97
CA ASP A 526 -6.49 23.68 -19.07
C ASP A 526 -6.94 22.45 -18.24
N ASP A 527 -8.01 21.73 -18.63
CA ASP A 527 -8.43 20.49 -17.93
C ASP A 527 -7.62 19.27 -18.42
N PRO A 528 -6.80 18.61 -17.55
CA PRO A 528 -6.02 17.43 -17.93
C PRO A 528 -6.86 16.26 -18.47
N ILE A 529 -8.13 16.14 -18.05
CA ILE A 529 -9.04 15.10 -18.55
C ILE A 529 -9.43 15.36 -20.00
N GLU A 530 -9.74 16.61 -20.37
CA GLU A 530 -10.08 16.98 -21.75
C GLU A 530 -8.86 16.95 -22.67
N GLU A 531 -7.68 17.34 -22.17
CA GLU A 531 -6.40 17.16 -22.85
C GLU A 531 -6.18 15.68 -23.20
N ALA A 532 -6.31 14.79 -22.22
CA ALA A 532 -6.14 13.35 -22.42
C ALA A 532 -7.16 12.77 -23.41
N LYS A 533 -8.43 13.23 -23.39
CA LYS A 533 -9.45 12.86 -24.39
C LYS A 533 -9.07 13.30 -25.81
N SER A 534 -8.60 14.54 -25.95
CA SER A 534 -8.11 15.07 -27.23
C SER A 534 -6.95 14.22 -27.77
N MET A 535 -5.98 13.88 -26.91
CA MET A 535 -4.88 12.98 -27.27
C MET A 535 -5.39 11.61 -27.70
N ALA A 536 -6.29 10.99 -26.93
CA ALA A 536 -6.85 9.69 -27.22
C ALA A 536 -7.52 9.60 -28.60
N ASN A 537 -8.16 10.69 -29.05
CA ASN A 537 -8.78 10.77 -30.37
C ASN A 537 -7.76 10.90 -31.51
N ASN A 538 -6.60 11.48 -31.24
CA ASN A 538 -5.53 11.69 -32.23
C ASN A 538 -4.54 10.53 -32.32
N ILE A 539 -4.47 9.65 -31.30
CA ILE A 539 -3.57 8.49 -31.26
C ILE A 539 -3.63 7.64 -32.53
N PRO A 540 -4.80 7.24 -33.08
CA PRO A 540 -4.84 6.37 -34.25
C PRO A 540 -4.08 6.91 -35.45
N LYS A 541 -4.25 8.20 -35.74
CA LYS A 541 -3.53 8.90 -36.81
C LYS A 541 -2.03 8.92 -36.52
N TYR A 542 -1.65 9.32 -35.30
CA TYR A 542 -0.24 9.40 -34.90
C TYR A 542 0.48 8.06 -35.01
N VAL A 543 -0.15 6.97 -34.53
CA VAL A 543 0.40 5.61 -34.56
C VAL A 543 0.63 5.15 -35.99
N HIS A 544 -0.35 5.35 -36.87
CA HIS A 544 -0.24 5.00 -38.29
C HIS A 544 0.92 5.75 -38.98
N GLU A 545 1.13 7.03 -38.63
CA GLU A 545 2.15 7.87 -39.27
C GLU A 545 3.56 7.68 -38.69
N ASN A 546 3.70 7.35 -37.40
CA ASN A 546 4.96 7.53 -36.67
C ASN A 546 5.45 6.31 -35.86
N VAL A 547 4.64 5.27 -35.67
CA VAL A 547 4.98 4.16 -34.76
C VAL A 547 5.22 2.86 -35.52
N ASP A 548 6.45 2.34 -35.45
CA ASP A 548 6.80 1.02 -36.01
C ASP A 548 6.74 -0.09 -34.93
N PHE A 549 5.74 -0.96 -35.00
CA PHE A 549 5.55 -2.08 -34.07
C PHE A 549 6.63 -3.16 -34.13
N ARG A 550 7.46 -3.20 -35.18
CA ARG A 550 8.57 -4.17 -35.29
C ARG A 550 9.69 -3.90 -34.29
N THR A 551 9.68 -2.72 -33.67
CA THR A 551 10.66 -2.29 -32.66
C THR A 551 10.34 -2.81 -31.26
N ASP A 552 9.16 -3.42 -31.04
CA ASP A 552 8.81 -3.94 -29.72
C ASP A 552 9.60 -5.19 -29.33
N PRO A 553 10.11 -5.24 -28.09
CA PRO A 553 10.79 -6.44 -27.60
C PRO A 553 9.81 -7.62 -27.57
N PRO A 554 10.18 -8.78 -28.13
CA PRO A 554 9.33 -9.95 -28.09
C PRO A 554 9.13 -10.42 -26.64
N LEU A 555 7.90 -10.83 -26.31
CA LEU A 555 7.63 -11.55 -25.09
C LEU A 555 8.00 -13.02 -25.32
N ASN A 556 9.22 -13.42 -24.92
CA ASN A 556 9.77 -14.76 -25.16
C ASN A 556 9.15 -15.82 -24.22
N VAL A 557 7.83 -15.96 -24.25
CA VAL A 557 7.07 -16.99 -23.52
C VAL A 557 7.03 -18.25 -24.39
N PRO A 558 7.40 -19.44 -23.87
CA PRO A 558 7.29 -20.68 -24.61
C PRO A 558 5.87 -20.94 -25.12
N ASP A 559 5.73 -21.63 -26.25
CA ASP A 559 4.43 -21.81 -26.92
C ASP A 559 3.37 -22.45 -26.00
N GLU A 560 3.76 -23.41 -25.17
CA GLU A 560 2.88 -24.08 -24.19
C GLU A 560 2.32 -23.15 -23.10
N TYR A 561 2.88 -21.94 -22.93
CA TYR A 561 2.45 -20.97 -21.92
C TYR A 561 1.84 -19.68 -22.50
N LYS A 562 1.63 -19.59 -23.82
CA LYS A 562 1.09 -18.37 -24.45
C LYS A 562 -0.29 -17.98 -23.92
N ASP A 563 -1.11 -18.95 -23.54
CA ASP A 563 -2.46 -18.72 -23.01
C ASP A 563 -2.45 -18.11 -21.59
N PHE A 564 -1.30 -18.10 -20.90
CA PHE A 564 -1.13 -17.45 -19.59
C PHE A 564 -0.82 -15.94 -19.70
N ILE A 565 -0.72 -15.39 -20.92
CA ILE A 565 -0.55 -13.95 -21.12
C ILE A 565 -1.90 -13.25 -20.90
N TRP A 566 -2.13 -12.83 -19.65
CA TRP A 566 -3.40 -12.26 -19.19
C TRP A 566 -3.62 -10.78 -19.59
N PHE A 567 -2.62 -10.13 -20.19
CA PHE A 567 -2.63 -8.71 -20.51
C PHE A 567 -2.43 -8.42 -22.01
N VAL A 568 -2.94 -7.29 -22.47
CA VAL A 568 -2.75 -6.82 -23.85
C VAL A 568 -1.36 -6.21 -24.00
N THR A 569 -0.69 -6.52 -25.12
CA THR A 569 0.63 -5.98 -25.47
C THR A 569 0.53 -4.75 -26.40
N PRO A 570 1.53 -3.84 -26.39
CA PRO A 570 1.58 -2.71 -27.32
C PRO A 570 1.49 -3.15 -28.79
N LYS A 571 2.16 -4.25 -29.14
CA LYS A 571 2.13 -4.82 -30.50
C LYS A 571 0.71 -5.18 -30.96
N GLU A 572 -0.07 -5.86 -30.13
CA GLU A 572 -1.48 -6.20 -30.43
C GLU A 572 -2.32 -4.93 -30.67
N ILE A 573 -2.14 -3.90 -29.84
CA ILE A 573 -2.85 -2.62 -29.98
C ILE A 573 -2.45 -1.88 -31.26
N ILE A 574 -1.15 -1.75 -31.55
CA ILE A 574 -0.66 -1.00 -32.72
C ILE A 574 -1.19 -1.64 -34.00
N GLN A 575 -1.13 -2.97 -34.12
CA GLN A 575 -1.67 -3.69 -35.27
C GLN A 575 -3.16 -3.41 -35.46
N LYS A 576 -3.95 -3.48 -34.38
CA LYS A 576 -5.38 -3.18 -34.42
C LYS A 576 -5.67 -1.74 -34.84
N ILE A 577 -4.95 -0.77 -34.26
CA ILE A 577 -5.11 0.65 -34.58
C ILE A 577 -4.81 0.93 -36.05
N ILE A 578 -3.73 0.38 -36.61
CA ILE A 578 -3.36 0.56 -38.02
C ILE A 578 -4.44 -0.02 -38.93
N ILE A 579 -4.89 -1.26 -38.67
CA ILE A 579 -5.94 -1.91 -39.47
C ILE A 579 -7.24 -1.09 -39.45
N ASP A 580 -7.68 -0.64 -38.27
CA ASP A 580 -8.92 0.12 -38.14
C ASP A 580 -8.81 1.50 -38.81
N TYR A 581 -7.66 2.17 -38.70
CA TYR A 581 -7.43 3.45 -39.34
C TYR A 581 -7.47 3.34 -40.87
N GLU A 582 -6.79 2.35 -41.44
CA GLU A 582 -6.81 2.09 -42.89
C GLU A 582 -8.20 1.72 -43.40
N GLN A 583 -8.96 0.92 -42.65
CA GLN A 583 -10.34 0.58 -43.01
C GLN A 583 -11.24 1.81 -42.99
N ASN A 584 -11.18 2.64 -41.94
CA ASN A 584 -11.96 3.86 -41.82
C ASN A 584 -11.63 4.88 -42.94
N GLN A 585 -10.36 5.02 -43.31
CA GLN A 585 -9.94 5.83 -44.46
C GLN A 585 -10.56 5.29 -45.77
N LYS A 586 -10.53 3.97 -46.00
CA LYS A 586 -11.17 3.35 -47.18
C LYS A 586 -12.69 3.59 -47.25
N TYR A 587 -13.39 3.62 -46.11
CA TYR A 587 -14.82 3.97 -46.07
C TYR A 587 -15.05 5.46 -46.32
N TYR A 588 -14.18 6.35 -45.81
CA TYR A 588 -14.22 7.79 -46.10
C TYR A 588 -14.04 8.08 -47.60
N PHE A 589 -13.13 7.37 -48.28
CA PHE A 589 -12.95 7.48 -49.73
C PHE A 589 -14.12 6.89 -50.54
N LYS A 590 -14.90 5.96 -49.98
CA LYS A 590 -16.13 5.43 -50.60
C LYS A 590 -17.38 6.29 -50.34
N SER A 591 -17.38 7.13 -49.31
CA SER A 591 -18.52 7.99 -48.93
C SER A 591 -18.42 9.43 -49.43
N VAL A 592 -17.32 9.82 -50.09
CA VAL A 592 -17.32 11.04 -50.92
C VAL A 592 -18.24 10.79 -52.12
N PRO A 593 -19.36 11.52 -52.29
CA PRO A 593 -20.19 11.34 -53.47
C PRO A 593 -19.35 11.70 -54.68
N PHE A 594 -19.21 10.74 -55.58
CA PHE A 594 -18.64 10.92 -56.91
C PHE A 594 -19.43 12.05 -57.59
N ARG A 595 -18.93 13.29 -57.54
CA ARG A 595 -19.52 14.41 -58.28
C ARG A 595 -19.36 14.08 -59.76
N SER A 596 -20.50 13.79 -60.36
CA SER A 596 -20.69 13.64 -61.80
C SER A 596 -20.20 14.87 -62.58
N LYS A 597 -19.43 14.59 -63.63
CA LYS A 597 -19.32 15.29 -64.94
C LYS A 597 -19.11 16.82 -64.98
N MET A 598 -18.03 17.22 -65.65
CA MET A 598 -18.00 18.10 -66.84
C MET A 598 -16.56 18.04 -67.43
N TYR A 599 -16.27 17.38 -68.57
CA TYR A 599 -16.40 17.82 -69.98
C TYR A 599 -15.81 19.22 -70.27
N TYR A 600 -14.61 19.31 -70.87
CA TYR A 600 -14.34 19.61 -72.30
C TYR A 600 -12.89 20.11 -72.52
N LEU A 601 -12.29 19.59 -73.61
CA LEU A 601 -11.06 19.94 -74.33
C LEU A 601 -9.70 19.68 -73.66
#